data_AF-A0A2L0RZC3-F1
#
_entry.id   AF-A0A2L0RZC3-F1
#
_cell.length_a   1.000
_cell.length_b   1.000
_cell.length_c   1.000
_cell.angle_alpha   90.00
_cell.angle_beta   90.00
_cell.angle_gamma   90.00
#
_symmetry.space_group_name_H-M   'P 1'
#
loop_
_entity.id
_entity.type
_entity.pdbx_description
1 polymer ?
#
loop_
_entity_poly.entity_id
_entity_poly.type
_entity_poly.pdbx_seq_one_letter_code
_entity_poly.pdbx_strand_id
1 'polypeptide(L)'
;MAGILDTVDQRTQLVGENRLEILMFRLFGRQLFAINVFKVQEVLQLPKLTLMPQRHPFVCGVVNLRGQTLPVIDLSQAIGMRPLVPGPNSTIIVTEYNRSVQAFLVGGVDRIVNMNWEAILPPPASAGRQHYLTAISKVDDQLVEIIDVEKVLAEIVPYNAKVSREKLEDPVLERARGREVLLVDDSNVALSQLRDTLGQLGVKMHIASDGLKALNMLKAWADSGQVMTDKLLMIFTDAEMPEMDGYRLTTEIRNDPRLRGLYVVLHTSLSGSFNESMVKKVGCDNFLSKFQPDKLVDVVRERLMLDEVPA
;
A
#
# COMPACT_ATOMS: atom_id res chain seq x y z
N MET A 1 -7.00 -23.39 23.06
CA MET A 1 -7.54 -22.08 22.67
C MET A 1 -6.41 -21.07 22.75
N ALA A 2 -5.57 -21.02 21.72
CA ALA A 2 -4.58 -19.95 21.56
C ALA A 2 -5.31 -18.80 20.85
N GLY A 3 -5.42 -17.67 21.54
CA GLY A 3 -6.25 -16.55 21.14
C GLY A 3 -5.58 -15.74 20.03
N ILE A 4 -6.43 -15.02 19.29
CA ILE A 4 -6.16 -14.06 18.20
C ILE A 4 -4.98 -13.09 18.48
N LEU A 5 -4.52 -12.97 19.73
CA LEU A 5 -3.37 -12.17 20.16
C LEU A 5 -2.01 -12.80 19.80
N ASP A 6 -1.86 -14.13 19.88
CA ASP A 6 -0.58 -14.81 19.55
C ASP A 6 -0.24 -14.71 18.05
N THR A 7 -1.26 -14.65 17.19
CA THR A 7 -1.11 -14.48 15.74
C THR A 7 -0.74 -13.06 15.32
N VAL A 8 -0.99 -12.05 16.16
CA VAL A 8 -0.68 -10.65 15.87
C VAL A 8 0.75 -10.29 16.28
N ASP A 9 1.25 -10.87 17.37
CA ASP A 9 2.64 -10.68 17.81
C ASP A 9 3.67 -11.29 16.84
N GLN A 10 3.35 -12.44 16.23
CA GLN A 10 4.19 -13.02 15.15
C GLN A 10 4.21 -12.15 13.89
N ARG A 11 3.09 -11.51 13.54
CA ARG A 11 2.98 -10.61 12.36
C ARG A 11 3.77 -9.32 12.55
N THR A 12 3.86 -8.81 13.78
CA THR A 12 4.60 -7.57 14.07
C THR A 12 6.13 -7.80 14.10
N GLN A 13 6.59 -9.03 14.36
CA GLN A 13 8.03 -9.36 14.33
C GLN A 13 8.64 -9.44 12.93
N LEU A 14 7.82 -9.67 11.90
CA LEU A 14 8.27 -9.71 10.51
C LEU A 14 8.57 -8.31 9.93
N VAL A 15 7.97 -7.28 10.52
CA VAL A 15 8.21 -5.87 10.21
C VAL A 15 9.56 -5.44 10.82
N GLY A 16 10.64 -5.86 10.15
CA GLY A 16 12.01 -5.60 10.58
C GLY A 16 13.04 -6.67 10.22
N GLU A 17 12.61 -7.87 9.77
CA GLU A 17 13.51 -8.98 9.41
C GLU A 17 13.77 -9.12 7.90
N ASN A 18 13.26 -8.21 7.06
CA ASN A 18 13.41 -8.29 5.59
C ASN A 18 12.82 -9.59 4.99
N ARG A 19 11.71 -10.09 5.53
CA ARG A 19 11.01 -11.29 5.04
C ARG A 19 9.62 -10.94 4.50
N LEU A 20 9.24 -11.57 3.40
CA LEU A 20 7.92 -11.46 2.78
C LEU A 20 7.22 -12.82 2.81
N GLU A 21 5.93 -12.81 3.15
CA GLU A 21 5.06 -13.97 3.00
C GLU A 21 4.15 -13.79 1.79
N ILE A 22 4.15 -14.77 0.89
CA ILE A 22 3.34 -14.75 -0.32
C ILE A 22 2.39 -15.95 -0.36
N LEU A 23 1.13 -15.71 -0.71
CA LEU A 23 0.15 -16.76 -1.00
C LEU A 23 0.23 -17.10 -2.47
N MET A 24 0.65 -18.33 -2.78
CA MET A 24 0.73 -18.83 -4.15
C MET A 24 -0.60 -19.42 -4.60
N PHE A 25 -0.98 -19.14 -5.84
CA PHE A 25 -2.23 -19.60 -6.44
C PHE A 25 -2.08 -19.79 -7.96
N ARG A 26 -3.11 -20.36 -8.57
CA ARG A 26 -3.22 -20.59 -10.01
C ARG A 26 -4.46 -19.91 -10.54
N LEU A 27 -4.34 -19.30 -11.72
CA LEU A 27 -5.48 -18.81 -12.49
C LEU A 27 -5.93 -19.92 -13.45
N PHE A 28 -5.04 -20.29 -14.37
CA PHE A 28 -5.25 -21.37 -15.32
C PHE A 28 -3.96 -22.18 -15.51
N GLY A 29 -4.10 -23.48 -15.77
CA GLY A 29 -2.96 -24.36 -16.09
C GLY A 29 -1.94 -24.49 -14.94
N ARG A 30 -0.65 -24.56 -15.30
CA ARG A 30 0.46 -24.83 -14.37
C ARG A 30 1.24 -23.58 -13.93
N GLN A 31 0.93 -22.41 -14.46
CA GLN A 31 1.58 -21.16 -14.06
C GLN A 31 1.19 -20.80 -12.64
N LEU A 32 2.16 -20.33 -11.85
CA LEU A 32 1.98 -19.92 -10.47
C LEU A 32 2.04 -18.40 -10.38
N PHE A 33 1.06 -17.87 -9.68
CA PHE A 33 0.97 -16.47 -9.30
C PHE A 33 1.02 -16.37 -7.79
N ALA A 34 1.27 -15.17 -7.29
CA ALA A 34 1.25 -14.93 -5.86
C ALA A 34 0.71 -13.54 -5.52
N ILE A 35 0.28 -13.40 -4.27
CA ILE A 35 -0.13 -12.14 -3.65
C ILE A 35 0.54 -12.04 -2.29
N ASN A 36 0.92 -10.83 -1.88
CA ASN A 36 1.40 -10.58 -0.51
C ASN A 36 0.32 -10.99 0.50
N VAL A 37 0.66 -11.87 1.45
CA VAL A 37 -0.25 -12.37 2.50
C VAL A 37 -0.78 -11.24 3.38
N PHE A 38 -0.04 -10.14 3.55
CA PHE A 38 -0.52 -8.96 4.29
C PHE A 38 -1.80 -8.36 3.71
N LYS A 39 -2.05 -8.55 2.40
CA LYS A 39 -3.28 -8.07 1.73
C LYS A 39 -4.43 -9.07 1.84
N VAL A 40 -4.20 -10.28 2.36
CA VAL A 40 -5.16 -11.38 2.40
C VAL A 40 -5.81 -11.46 3.79
N GLN A 41 -7.14 -11.31 3.84
CA GLN A 41 -7.91 -11.54 5.06
C GLN A 41 -8.21 -13.03 5.26
N GLU A 42 -8.74 -13.69 4.23
CA GLU A 42 -9.07 -15.11 4.27
C GLU A 42 -9.14 -15.72 2.86
N VAL A 43 -9.07 -17.05 2.80
CA VAL A 43 -9.16 -17.83 1.56
C VAL A 43 -10.28 -18.84 1.71
N LEU A 44 -11.21 -18.87 0.76
CA LEU A 44 -12.43 -19.68 0.83
C LEU A 44 -12.73 -20.31 -0.51
N GLN A 45 -13.34 -21.50 -0.52
CA GLN A 45 -13.95 -22.02 -1.75
C GLN A 45 -15.05 -21.08 -2.23
N LEU A 46 -15.17 -20.90 -3.56
CA LEU A 46 -16.13 -19.99 -4.17
C LEU A 46 -17.57 -20.34 -3.74
N PRO A 47 -18.24 -19.46 -2.95
CA PRO A 47 -19.64 -19.62 -2.64
C PRO A 47 -20.51 -19.34 -3.87
N LYS A 48 -21.81 -19.61 -3.77
CA LYS A 48 -22.77 -19.27 -4.83
C LYS A 48 -22.73 -17.76 -5.12
N LEU A 49 -22.39 -17.40 -6.35
CA LEU A 49 -22.40 -16.01 -6.82
C LEU A 49 -23.83 -15.51 -7.03
N THR A 50 -24.08 -14.28 -6.60
CA THR A 50 -25.26 -13.50 -6.98
C THR A 50 -24.86 -12.47 -8.02
N LEU A 51 -25.56 -12.44 -9.15
CA LEU A 51 -25.26 -11.49 -10.23
C LEU A 51 -25.78 -10.10 -9.87
N MET A 52 -24.94 -9.07 -10.12
CA MET A 52 -25.36 -7.68 -10.02
C MET A 52 -25.58 -7.05 -11.40
N PRO A 53 -26.67 -6.28 -11.59
CA PRO A 53 -26.85 -5.40 -12.74
C PRO A 53 -25.77 -4.31 -12.80
N GLN A 54 -25.45 -3.84 -14.02
CA GLN A 54 -24.50 -2.72 -14.27
C GLN A 54 -23.11 -2.88 -13.61
N ARG A 55 -22.69 -4.12 -13.31
CA ARG A 55 -21.37 -4.40 -12.74
C ARG A 55 -20.26 -4.12 -13.73
N HIS A 56 -19.07 -3.80 -13.21
CA HIS A 56 -17.86 -3.70 -14.02
C HIS A 56 -17.60 -5.03 -14.76
N PRO A 57 -17.08 -5.03 -16.01
CA PRO A 57 -16.88 -6.25 -16.79
C PRO A 57 -16.04 -7.34 -16.11
N PHE A 58 -15.13 -6.96 -15.21
CA PHE A 58 -14.27 -7.89 -14.47
C PHE A 58 -14.89 -8.40 -13.16
N VAL A 59 -16.08 -7.92 -12.78
CA VAL A 59 -16.79 -8.39 -11.59
C VAL A 59 -17.70 -9.55 -11.99
N CYS A 60 -17.48 -10.73 -11.39
CA CYS A 60 -18.29 -11.93 -11.62
C CYS A 60 -19.68 -11.81 -10.99
N GLY A 61 -19.75 -11.13 -9.84
CA GLY A 61 -20.95 -11.00 -9.03
C GLY A 61 -20.59 -10.60 -7.60
N VAL A 62 -21.46 -10.93 -6.65
CA VAL A 62 -21.23 -10.74 -5.22
C VAL A 62 -21.46 -12.04 -4.45
N VAL A 63 -20.80 -12.13 -3.30
CA VAL A 63 -21.02 -13.17 -2.28
C VAL A 63 -21.41 -12.52 -0.96
N ASN A 64 -22.22 -13.20 -0.16
CA ASN A 64 -22.45 -12.79 1.22
C ASN A 64 -21.51 -13.59 2.13
N LEU A 65 -20.63 -12.88 2.84
CA LEU A 65 -19.70 -13.47 3.79
C LEU A 65 -19.93 -12.81 5.15
N ARG A 66 -20.39 -13.61 6.12
CA ARG A 66 -20.67 -13.17 7.50
C ARG A 66 -21.57 -11.92 7.58
N GLY A 67 -22.57 -11.84 6.70
CA GLY A 67 -23.51 -10.71 6.64
C GLY A 67 -23.03 -9.51 5.81
N GLN A 68 -21.79 -9.52 5.30
CA GLN A 68 -21.27 -8.50 4.40
C GLN A 68 -21.33 -8.96 2.94
N THR A 69 -21.79 -8.08 2.05
CA THR A 69 -21.82 -8.35 0.61
C THR A 69 -20.51 -7.92 -0.03
N LEU A 70 -19.73 -8.87 -0.53
CA LEU A 70 -18.42 -8.65 -1.12
C LEU A 70 -18.48 -8.80 -2.64
N PRO A 71 -17.93 -7.85 -3.43
CA PRO A 71 -17.75 -8.04 -4.86
C PRO A 71 -16.68 -9.10 -5.13
N VAL A 72 -16.96 -9.99 -6.09
CA VAL A 72 -16.03 -11.00 -6.57
C VAL A 72 -15.50 -10.59 -7.94
N ILE A 73 -14.20 -10.41 -8.05
CA ILE A 73 -13.48 -9.97 -9.24
C ILE A 73 -12.78 -11.18 -9.87
N ASP A 74 -12.97 -11.39 -11.18
CA ASP A 74 -12.18 -12.37 -11.94
C ASP A 74 -10.75 -11.85 -12.10
N LEU A 75 -9.81 -12.39 -11.30
CA LEU A 75 -8.43 -11.91 -11.33
C LEU A 75 -7.76 -12.20 -12.67
N SER A 76 -8.09 -13.33 -13.32
CA SER A 76 -7.54 -13.69 -14.62
C SER A 76 -7.97 -12.68 -15.68
N GLN A 77 -9.26 -12.36 -15.73
CA GLN A 77 -9.76 -11.36 -16.65
C GLN A 77 -9.20 -9.97 -16.35
N ALA A 78 -9.10 -9.61 -15.07
CA ALA A 78 -8.66 -8.29 -14.64
C ALA A 78 -7.19 -8.00 -14.97
N ILE A 79 -6.34 -9.03 -15.05
CA ILE A 79 -4.93 -8.87 -15.49
C ILE A 79 -4.74 -9.09 -17.01
N GLY A 80 -5.83 -9.08 -17.78
CA GLY A 80 -5.80 -9.20 -19.24
C GLY A 80 -5.71 -10.63 -19.78
N MET A 81 -5.91 -11.65 -18.94
CA MET A 81 -5.98 -13.05 -19.36
C MET A 81 -7.43 -13.46 -19.66
N ARG A 82 -7.63 -14.73 -20.04
CA ARG A 82 -8.97 -15.27 -20.32
C ARG A 82 -9.79 -15.37 -19.03
N PRO A 83 -11.10 -15.06 -19.07
CA PRO A 83 -11.98 -15.23 -17.91
C PRO A 83 -11.96 -16.67 -17.39
N LEU A 84 -12.02 -16.81 -16.08
CA LEU A 84 -12.14 -18.12 -15.44
C LEU A 84 -13.55 -18.65 -15.61
N VAL A 85 -13.66 -19.96 -15.82
CA VAL A 85 -14.92 -20.68 -15.71
C VAL A 85 -14.94 -21.30 -14.31
N PRO A 86 -15.82 -20.84 -13.40
CA PRO A 86 -15.88 -21.39 -12.06
C PRO A 86 -16.13 -22.90 -12.06
N GLY A 87 -15.32 -23.63 -11.30
CA GLY A 87 -15.42 -25.07 -11.11
C GLY A 87 -15.35 -25.45 -9.63
N PRO A 88 -15.37 -26.76 -9.29
CA PRO A 88 -15.38 -27.23 -7.90
C PRO A 88 -14.20 -26.77 -7.05
N ASN A 89 -13.05 -26.50 -7.68
CA ASN A 89 -11.83 -26.05 -7.01
C ASN A 89 -11.66 -24.51 -7.03
N SER A 90 -12.59 -23.79 -7.64
CA SER A 90 -12.52 -22.34 -7.69
C SER A 90 -12.55 -21.76 -6.28
N THR A 91 -11.60 -20.89 -6.03
CA THR A 91 -11.33 -20.32 -4.71
C THR A 91 -11.44 -18.81 -4.83
N ILE A 92 -11.89 -18.17 -3.77
CA ILE A 92 -11.83 -16.73 -3.62
C ILE A 92 -10.76 -16.36 -2.58
N ILE A 93 -9.92 -15.40 -2.92
CA ILE A 93 -8.97 -14.77 -2.01
C ILE A 93 -9.61 -13.47 -1.56
N VAL A 94 -10.04 -13.39 -0.31
CA VAL A 94 -10.62 -12.17 0.26
C VAL A 94 -9.48 -11.26 0.65
N THR A 95 -9.45 -10.08 0.05
CA THR A 95 -8.41 -9.08 0.26
C THR A 95 -9.01 -7.83 0.87
N GLU A 96 -8.23 -7.18 1.74
CA GLU A 96 -8.56 -5.84 2.24
C GLU A 96 -7.57 -4.84 1.68
N TYR A 97 -8.11 -3.79 1.10
CA TYR A 97 -7.34 -2.65 0.67
C TYR A 97 -8.09 -1.36 1.02
N ASN A 98 -7.46 -0.52 1.84
CA ASN A 98 -8.01 0.76 2.30
C ASN A 98 -9.40 0.65 2.92
N ARG A 99 -9.56 -0.30 3.86
CA ARG A 99 -10.83 -0.56 4.56
C ARG A 99 -11.96 -1.07 3.66
N SER A 100 -11.68 -1.33 2.39
CA SER A 100 -12.63 -1.93 1.46
C SER A 100 -12.22 -3.38 1.25
N VAL A 101 -13.20 -4.28 1.43
CA VAL A 101 -12.99 -5.71 1.31
C VAL A 101 -13.59 -6.18 0.00
N GLN A 102 -12.78 -6.88 -0.80
CA GLN A 102 -13.20 -7.51 -2.04
C GLN A 102 -12.64 -8.93 -2.10
N ALA A 103 -13.14 -9.72 -3.04
CA ALA A 103 -12.65 -11.06 -3.24
C ALA A 103 -12.16 -11.25 -4.68
N PHE A 104 -10.99 -11.86 -4.85
CA PHE A 104 -10.47 -12.27 -6.13
C PHE A 104 -10.78 -13.73 -6.40
N LEU A 105 -11.51 -14.01 -7.48
CA LEU A 105 -11.69 -15.35 -8.00
C LEU A 105 -10.38 -15.84 -8.64
N VAL A 106 -9.92 -16.99 -8.17
CA VAL A 106 -8.76 -17.72 -8.71
C VAL A 106 -9.14 -19.17 -9.00
N GLY A 107 -8.34 -19.84 -9.84
CA GLY A 107 -8.55 -21.25 -10.20
C GLY A 107 -8.30 -22.21 -9.04
N GLY A 108 -7.42 -21.84 -8.11
CA GLY A 108 -7.15 -22.56 -6.87
C GLY A 108 -5.91 -22.02 -6.17
N VAL A 109 -5.83 -22.19 -4.84
CA VAL A 109 -4.65 -21.85 -4.05
C VAL A 109 -3.69 -23.04 -3.94
N ASP A 110 -2.39 -22.75 -3.84
CA ASP A 110 -1.32 -23.75 -3.73
C ASP A 110 -0.83 -23.83 -2.28
N ARG A 111 -0.03 -22.85 -1.83
CA ARG A 111 0.49 -22.78 -0.46
C ARG A 111 0.99 -21.36 -0.14
N ILE A 112 1.30 -21.10 1.12
CA ILE A 112 2.03 -19.89 1.55
C ILE A 112 3.52 -20.19 1.60
N VAL A 113 4.34 -19.26 1.11
CA VAL A 113 5.80 -19.35 1.13
C VAL A 113 6.37 -18.10 1.78
N ASN A 114 7.31 -18.31 2.70
CA ASN A 114 8.10 -17.25 3.31
C ASN A 114 9.43 -17.12 2.55
N MET A 115 9.76 -15.90 2.13
CA MET A 115 10.95 -15.60 1.31
C MET A 115 11.67 -14.35 1.82
N ASN A 116 12.98 -14.30 1.57
CA ASN A 116 13.76 -13.08 1.76
C ASN A 116 13.52 -12.14 0.58
N TRP A 117 13.45 -10.83 0.82
CA TRP A 117 13.32 -9.81 -0.24
C TRP A 117 14.40 -9.91 -1.32
N GLU A 118 15.60 -10.39 -0.99
CA GLU A 118 16.68 -10.60 -1.97
C GLU A 118 16.32 -11.60 -3.09
N ALA A 119 15.37 -12.52 -2.85
CA ALA A 119 14.90 -13.49 -3.84
C ALA A 119 13.77 -12.94 -4.73
N ILE A 120 13.38 -11.68 -4.52
CA ILE A 120 12.31 -10.99 -5.23
C ILE A 120 12.96 -10.05 -6.24
N LEU A 121 12.79 -10.35 -7.52
CA LEU A 121 13.34 -9.56 -8.60
C LEU A 121 12.27 -8.60 -9.13
N PRO A 122 12.65 -7.37 -9.51
CA PRO A 122 11.73 -6.48 -10.21
C PRO A 122 11.32 -7.10 -11.54
N PRO A 123 10.11 -6.79 -12.05
CA PRO A 123 9.69 -7.24 -13.38
C PRO A 123 10.68 -6.76 -14.46
N PRO A 124 10.90 -7.53 -15.54
CA PRO A 124 11.83 -7.13 -16.59
C PRO A 124 11.44 -5.77 -17.18
N ALA A 125 12.40 -4.86 -17.38
CA ALA A 125 12.12 -3.53 -17.93
C ALA A 125 11.43 -3.57 -19.33
N SER A 126 11.61 -4.68 -20.07
CA SER A 126 10.97 -4.94 -21.35
C SER A 126 9.47 -5.30 -21.25
N ALA A 127 8.93 -5.57 -20.06
CA ALA A 127 7.53 -5.93 -19.84
C ALA A 127 6.56 -4.74 -19.99
N GLY A 128 7.08 -3.52 -20.13
CA GLY A 128 6.29 -2.30 -20.34
C GLY A 128 5.62 -1.76 -19.06
N ARG A 129 5.16 -0.50 -19.07
CA ARG A 129 4.60 0.18 -17.88
C ARG A 129 3.23 -0.34 -17.41
N GLN A 130 2.60 -1.23 -18.16
CA GLN A 130 1.25 -1.74 -17.91
C GLN A 130 1.21 -3.15 -17.30
N HIS A 131 2.30 -3.67 -16.72
CA HIS A 131 2.22 -4.95 -16.03
C HIS A 131 1.46 -4.83 -14.70
N TYR A 132 0.68 -5.86 -14.35
CA TYR A 132 0.02 -6.04 -13.05
C TYR A 132 0.91 -6.76 -12.03
N LEU A 133 2.23 -6.69 -12.23
CA LEU A 133 3.22 -7.36 -11.40
C LEU A 133 3.89 -6.35 -10.47
N THR A 134 3.93 -6.67 -9.18
CA THR A 134 4.84 -6.00 -8.22
C THR A 134 6.26 -6.54 -8.41
N ALA A 135 6.38 -7.86 -8.58
CA ALA A 135 7.68 -8.53 -8.69
C ALA A 135 7.57 -9.93 -9.31
N ILE A 136 8.72 -10.53 -9.59
CA ILE A 136 8.86 -11.94 -9.97
C ILE A 136 9.80 -12.63 -8.98
N SER A 137 9.55 -13.91 -8.71
CA SER A 137 10.43 -14.74 -7.89
C SER A 137 10.53 -16.15 -8.46
N LYS A 138 11.45 -16.94 -7.92
CA LYS A 138 11.62 -18.36 -8.26
C LYS A 138 11.39 -19.20 -7.02
N VAL A 139 10.41 -20.09 -7.07
CA VAL A 139 10.08 -21.03 -5.98
C VAL A 139 10.07 -22.44 -6.58
N ASP A 140 10.78 -23.38 -5.96
CA ASP A 140 10.91 -24.77 -6.46
C ASP A 140 11.33 -24.83 -7.94
N ASP A 141 12.27 -23.96 -8.34
CA ASP A 141 12.71 -23.75 -9.73
C ASP A 141 11.63 -23.29 -10.74
N GLN A 142 10.44 -22.93 -10.26
CA GLN A 142 9.35 -22.37 -11.06
C GLN A 142 9.28 -20.86 -10.92
N LEU A 143 9.04 -20.16 -12.03
CA LEU A 143 8.77 -18.73 -12.02
C LEU A 143 7.41 -18.47 -11.36
N VAL A 144 7.39 -17.54 -10.41
CA VAL A 144 6.21 -17.09 -9.69
C VAL A 144 6.05 -15.58 -9.90
N GLU A 145 4.88 -15.18 -10.37
CA GLU A 145 4.54 -13.78 -10.64
C GLU A 145 3.74 -13.19 -9.47
N ILE A 146 4.29 -12.19 -8.81
CA ILE A 146 3.62 -11.52 -7.68
C ILE A 146 2.74 -10.39 -8.21
N ILE A 147 1.44 -10.54 -8.03
CA ILE A 147 0.41 -9.66 -8.59
C ILE A 147 0.20 -8.43 -7.70
N ASP A 148 0.22 -7.26 -8.32
CA ASP A 148 -0.20 -6.00 -7.74
C ASP A 148 -1.73 -5.89 -7.76
N VAL A 149 -2.36 -6.44 -6.73
CA VAL A 149 -3.82 -6.38 -6.57
C VAL A 149 -4.34 -4.97 -6.35
N GLU A 150 -3.50 -4.02 -5.91
CA GLU A 150 -3.93 -2.63 -5.70
C GLU A 150 -4.18 -1.96 -7.04
N LYS A 151 -3.27 -2.18 -7.99
CA LYS A 151 -3.43 -1.73 -9.37
C LYS A 151 -4.65 -2.33 -10.02
N VAL A 152 -4.90 -3.63 -9.80
CA VAL A 152 -6.12 -4.29 -10.27
C VAL A 152 -7.38 -3.63 -9.68
N LEU A 153 -7.40 -3.37 -8.37
CA LEU A 153 -8.55 -2.74 -7.72
C LEU A 153 -8.76 -1.30 -8.17
N ALA A 154 -7.70 -0.53 -8.38
CA ALA A 154 -7.78 0.87 -8.79
C ALA A 154 -8.45 1.06 -10.17
N GLU A 155 -8.39 0.06 -11.04
CA GLU A 155 -9.06 0.07 -12.35
C GLU A 155 -10.55 -0.31 -12.27
N ILE A 156 -10.94 -1.07 -11.24
CA ILE A 156 -12.29 -1.65 -11.12
C ILE A 156 -13.16 -0.84 -10.17
N VAL A 157 -12.55 -0.36 -9.07
CA VAL A 157 -13.21 0.38 -8.01
C VAL A 157 -12.81 1.85 -8.12
N PRO A 158 -13.74 2.77 -8.42
CA PRO A 158 -13.42 4.18 -8.51
C PRO A 158 -12.92 4.68 -7.14
N TYR A 159 -11.70 5.22 -7.09
CA TYR A 159 -11.22 5.93 -5.92
C TYR A 159 -11.69 7.38 -5.95
N ASN A 160 -12.09 7.93 -4.80
CA ASN A 160 -12.40 9.34 -4.67
C ASN A 160 -11.16 10.07 -4.14
N ALA A 161 -10.51 10.87 -4.98
CA ALA A 161 -9.42 11.75 -4.57
C ALA A 161 -9.88 13.19 -4.24
N LYS A 162 -11.17 13.49 -4.39
CA LYS A 162 -11.70 14.84 -4.13
C LYS A 162 -11.71 15.11 -2.64
N VAL A 163 -11.07 16.21 -2.26
CA VAL A 163 -11.18 16.78 -0.92
C VAL A 163 -12.52 17.53 -0.83
N SER A 164 -13.15 17.47 0.33
CA SER A 164 -14.36 18.27 0.60
C SER A 164 -14.06 19.78 0.47
N ARG A 165 -15.01 20.54 -0.10
CA ARG A 165 -14.86 21.98 -0.31
C ARG A 165 -14.61 22.74 0.99
N GLU A 166 -15.32 22.37 2.05
CA GLU A 166 -15.17 22.95 3.39
C GLU A 166 -13.71 22.90 3.87
N LYS A 167 -13.00 21.80 3.61
CA LYS A 167 -11.59 21.69 3.98
C LYS A 167 -10.69 22.53 3.10
N LEU A 168 -10.91 22.54 1.79
CA LEU A 168 -10.09 23.35 0.87
C LEU A 168 -10.23 24.85 1.10
N GLU A 169 -11.35 25.30 1.67
CA GLU A 169 -11.60 26.70 2.02
C GLU A 169 -10.95 27.11 3.36
N ASP A 170 -10.27 26.18 4.06
CA ASP A 170 -9.55 26.49 5.30
C ASP A 170 -8.35 27.43 5.03
N PRO A 171 -8.32 28.65 5.61
CA PRO A 171 -7.25 29.62 5.40
C PRO A 171 -5.85 29.11 5.76
N VAL A 172 -5.73 28.14 6.67
CA VAL A 172 -4.43 27.56 7.07
C VAL A 172 -3.81 26.81 5.89
N LEU A 173 -4.61 26.19 5.02
CA LEU A 173 -4.12 25.38 3.90
C LEU A 173 -3.51 26.22 2.78
N GLU A 174 -3.84 27.50 2.64
CA GLU A 174 -3.16 28.37 1.66
C GLU A 174 -1.66 28.48 1.93
N ARG A 175 -1.24 28.27 3.19
CA ARG A 175 0.18 28.23 3.59
C ARG A 175 0.90 26.97 3.11
N ALA A 176 0.16 25.93 2.72
CA ALA A 176 0.74 24.74 2.10
C ALA A 176 1.29 25.06 0.70
N ARG A 177 0.73 26.05 0.01
CA ARG A 177 1.06 26.35 -1.38
C ARG A 177 2.54 26.64 -1.55
N GLY A 178 3.18 25.89 -2.45
CA GLY A 178 4.61 26.02 -2.73
C GLY A 178 5.56 25.38 -1.70
N ARG A 179 5.07 24.92 -0.55
CA ARG A 179 5.83 24.08 0.39
C ARG A 179 6.13 22.73 -0.23
N GLU A 180 7.24 22.12 0.17
CA GLU A 180 7.68 20.85 -0.39
C GLU A 180 7.32 19.68 0.55
N VAL A 181 6.85 18.58 -0.03
CA VAL A 181 6.60 17.31 0.67
C VAL A 181 7.33 16.18 -0.04
N LEU A 182 7.79 15.18 0.70
CA LEU A 182 8.38 13.97 0.13
C LEU A 182 7.39 12.81 0.26
N LEU A 183 7.06 12.17 -0.86
CA LEU A 183 6.20 10.99 -0.94
C LEU A 183 7.07 9.77 -1.19
N VAL A 184 6.95 8.76 -0.34
CA VAL A 184 7.75 7.53 -0.42
C VAL A 184 6.81 6.34 -0.41
N ASP A 185 6.65 5.69 -1.55
CA ASP A 185 5.74 4.55 -1.71
C ASP A 185 6.16 3.77 -2.97
N ASP A 186 6.17 2.44 -2.92
CA ASP A 186 6.50 1.59 -4.06
C ASP A 186 5.27 1.35 -4.97
N SER A 187 4.06 1.63 -4.47
CA SER A 187 2.81 1.57 -5.21
C SER A 187 2.58 2.84 -6.01
N ASN A 188 2.67 2.73 -7.35
CA ASN A 188 2.35 3.83 -8.26
C ASN A 188 0.90 4.34 -8.10
N VAL A 189 -0.02 3.46 -7.69
CA VAL A 189 -1.41 3.80 -7.40
C VAL A 189 -1.49 4.74 -6.21
N ALA A 190 -0.85 4.38 -5.09
CA ALA A 190 -0.81 5.20 -3.89
C ALA A 190 -0.10 6.54 -4.14
N LEU A 191 1.01 6.55 -4.88
CA LEU A 191 1.69 7.78 -5.28
C LEU A 191 0.80 8.68 -6.15
N SER A 192 0.07 8.12 -7.12
CA SER A 192 -0.84 8.89 -7.96
C SER A 192 -1.92 9.58 -7.13
N GLN A 193 -2.45 8.90 -6.13
CA GLN A 193 -3.50 9.45 -5.28
C GLN A 193 -3.00 10.51 -4.32
N LEU A 194 -1.85 10.28 -3.70
CA LEU A 194 -1.20 11.32 -2.89
C LEU A 194 -0.98 12.57 -3.74
N ARG A 195 -0.55 12.42 -5.00
CA ARG A 195 -0.43 13.56 -5.93
C ARG A 195 -1.77 14.21 -6.26
N ASP A 196 -2.80 13.43 -6.57
CA ASP A 196 -4.12 13.96 -6.92
C ASP A 196 -4.74 14.73 -5.75
N THR A 197 -4.60 14.23 -4.52
CA THR A 197 -5.12 14.87 -3.32
C THR A 197 -4.27 16.07 -2.92
N LEU A 198 -2.95 15.91 -2.75
CA LEU A 198 -2.07 16.99 -2.29
C LEU A 198 -1.89 18.08 -3.36
N GLY A 199 -2.01 17.72 -4.64
CA GLY A 199 -1.99 18.68 -5.75
C GLY A 199 -3.09 19.73 -5.65
N GLN A 200 -4.24 19.41 -5.04
CA GLN A 200 -5.30 20.37 -4.76
C GLN A 200 -4.87 21.46 -3.75
N LEU A 201 -3.85 21.19 -2.92
CA LEU A 201 -3.26 22.15 -1.96
C LEU A 201 -2.12 22.99 -2.56
N GLY A 202 -1.68 22.69 -3.79
CA GLY A 202 -0.58 23.40 -4.44
C GLY A 202 0.80 23.16 -3.81
N VAL A 203 0.99 22.08 -3.05
CA VAL A 203 2.31 21.67 -2.54
C VAL A 203 3.19 21.15 -3.68
N LYS A 204 4.50 21.35 -3.57
CA LYS A 204 5.51 20.72 -4.44
C LYS A 204 5.83 19.34 -3.89
N MET A 205 5.89 18.35 -4.76
CA MET A 205 6.05 16.95 -4.35
C MET A 205 7.35 16.36 -4.90
N HIS A 206 8.14 15.79 -4.01
CA HIS A 206 9.29 14.93 -4.32
C HIS A 206 8.91 13.49 -4.10
N ILE A 207 9.55 12.56 -4.83
CA ILE A 207 9.07 11.18 -4.90
C ILE A 207 10.24 10.21 -4.85
N ALA A 208 10.11 9.21 -4.00
CA ALA A 208 10.98 8.05 -3.95
C ALA A 208 10.13 6.77 -3.98
N SER A 209 10.64 5.71 -4.61
CA SER A 209 9.94 4.44 -4.75
C SER A 209 10.19 3.45 -3.61
N ASP A 210 11.08 3.78 -2.67
CA ASP A 210 11.47 2.96 -1.53
C ASP A 210 12.19 3.84 -0.49
N GLY A 211 12.34 3.31 0.73
CA GLY A 211 12.97 4.04 1.83
C GLY A 211 14.44 4.37 1.59
N LEU A 212 15.18 3.53 0.86
CA LEU A 212 16.62 3.72 0.65
C LEU A 212 16.87 4.90 -0.28
N LYS A 213 16.11 5.01 -1.37
CA LYS A 213 16.16 6.17 -2.29
C LYS A 213 15.73 7.44 -1.59
N ALA A 214 14.69 7.37 -0.74
CA ALA A 214 14.28 8.52 0.07
C ALA A 214 15.40 8.98 1.01
N LEU A 215 16.02 8.06 1.74
CA LEU A 215 17.12 8.38 2.66
C LEU A 215 18.32 8.98 1.92
N ASN A 216 18.70 8.43 0.76
CA ASN A 216 19.78 8.96 -0.06
C ASN A 216 19.48 10.38 -0.56
N MET A 217 18.23 10.64 -0.98
CA MET A 217 17.79 11.97 -1.39
C MET A 217 17.87 12.98 -0.24
N LEU A 218 17.39 12.60 0.95
CA LEU A 218 17.45 13.44 2.16
C LEU A 218 18.90 13.75 2.57
N LYS A 219 19.77 12.73 2.56
CA LYS A 219 21.20 12.90 2.88
C LYS A 219 21.89 13.80 1.85
N ALA A 220 21.63 13.62 0.55
CA ALA A 220 22.21 14.46 -0.48
C ALA A 220 21.80 15.94 -0.33
N TRP A 221 20.55 16.23 0.03
CA TRP A 221 20.13 17.60 0.32
C TRP A 221 20.78 18.15 1.59
N ALA A 222 20.85 17.37 2.66
CA ALA A 222 21.52 17.77 3.90
C ALA A 222 23.03 18.03 3.68
N ASP A 223 23.69 17.20 2.88
CA ASP A 223 25.11 17.34 2.50
C ASP A 223 25.37 18.61 1.68
N SER A 224 24.36 19.08 0.92
CA SER A 224 24.41 20.37 0.21
C SER A 224 24.21 21.60 1.11
N GLY A 225 24.07 21.40 2.43
CA GLY A 225 23.90 22.47 3.42
C GLY A 225 22.47 22.98 3.57
N GLN A 226 21.48 22.32 2.96
CA GLN A 226 20.07 22.68 3.14
C GLN A 226 19.57 22.24 4.53
N VAL A 227 18.83 23.12 5.20
CA VAL A 227 18.11 22.78 6.44
C VAL A 227 16.84 22.02 6.07
N MET A 228 16.75 20.77 6.48
CA MET A 228 15.70 19.87 6.01
C MET A 228 14.30 20.25 6.48
N THR A 229 14.16 20.81 7.68
CA THR A 229 12.88 21.30 8.22
C THR A 229 12.35 22.54 7.51
N ASP A 230 13.24 23.36 6.95
CA ASP A 230 12.86 24.53 6.17
C ASP A 230 12.45 24.10 4.75
N LYS A 231 13.17 23.12 4.20
CA LYS A 231 12.93 22.56 2.87
C LYS A 231 11.59 21.82 2.82
N LEU A 232 11.42 20.81 3.68
CA LEU A 232 10.29 19.89 3.65
C LEU A 232 9.33 20.21 4.79
N LEU A 233 8.06 20.42 4.43
CA LEU A 233 6.98 20.51 5.40
C LEU A 233 6.81 19.19 6.18
N MET A 234 6.86 18.08 5.44
CA MET A 234 6.67 16.73 5.96
C MET A 234 7.02 15.64 4.92
N ILE A 235 7.09 14.40 5.40
CA ILE A 235 7.29 13.18 4.62
C ILE A 235 6.07 12.27 4.81
N PHE A 236 5.51 11.75 3.72
CA PHE A 236 4.58 10.62 3.73
C PHE A 236 5.34 9.38 3.26
N THR A 237 5.41 8.34 4.10
CA THR A 237 6.08 7.09 3.74
C THR A 237 5.16 5.90 3.94
N ASP A 238 5.10 5.01 2.95
CA ASP A 238 4.50 3.70 3.12
C ASP A 238 5.27 2.88 4.15
N ALA A 239 4.56 1.98 4.82
CA ALA A 239 5.11 1.14 5.87
C ALA A 239 5.84 -0.09 5.33
N GLU A 240 5.46 -0.61 4.17
CA GLU A 240 5.94 -1.85 3.55
C GLU A 240 6.48 -1.58 2.14
N MET A 241 7.79 -1.42 2.03
CA MET A 241 8.46 -1.21 0.75
C MET A 241 9.64 -2.16 0.59
N PRO A 242 10.02 -2.53 -0.65
CA PRO A 242 11.25 -3.26 -0.92
C PRO A 242 12.48 -2.46 -0.49
N GLU A 243 13.62 -3.15 -0.31
CA GLU A 243 14.94 -2.62 0.08
C GLU A 243 15.01 -1.99 1.48
N MET A 244 14.14 -1.02 1.75
CA MET A 244 14.00 -0.34 3.03
C MET A 244 12.55 0.09 3.22
N ASP A 245 11.93 -0.44 4.26
CA ASP A 245 10.58 -0.12 4.67
C ASP A 245 10.47 1.27 5.37
N GLY A 246 9.25 1.76 5.56
CA GLY A 246 9.01 3.07 6.17
C GLY A 246 9.42 3.18 7.63
N TYR A 247 9.43 2.06 8.36
CA TYR A 247 9.87 2.03 9.76
C TYR A 247 11.39 2.25 9.86
N ARG A 248 12.15 1.53 9.03
CA ARG A 248 13.60 1.66 8.93
C ARG A 248 13.99 3.02 8.40
N LEU A 249 13.32 3.53 7.36
CA LEU A 249 13.51 4.90 6.88
C LEU A 249 13.34 5.91 8.02
N THR A 250 12.24 5.81 8.78
CA THR A 250 11.99 6.73 9.89
C THR A 250 13.05 6.62 10.98
N THR A 251 13.48 5.39 11.32
CA THR A 251 14.55 5.16 12.30
C THR A 251 15.86 5.82 11.86
N GLU A 252 16.24 5.68 10.59
CA GLU A 252 17.43 6.33 10.01
C GLU A 252 17.32 7.87 10.03
N ILE A 253 16.12 8.42 9.73
CA ILE A 253 15.85 9.86 9.84
C ILE A 253 16.04 10.34 11.28
N ARG A 254 15.54 9.61 12.28
CA ARG A 254 15.67 9.97 13.70
C ARG A 254 17.11 9.86 14.21
N ASN A 255 17.90 8.94 13.67
CA ASN A 255 19.29 8.75 14.05
C ASN A 255 20.25 9.77 13.42
N ASP A 256 19.90 10.41 12.30
CA ASP A 256 20.71 11.47 11.69
C ASP A 256 20.39 12.84 12.33
N PRO A 257 21.37 13.51 12.97
CA PRO A 257 21.18 14.82 13.60
C PRO A 257 20.55 15.89 12.73
N ARG A 258 20.78 15.84 11.41
CA ARG A 258 20.34 16.83 10.43
C ARG A 258 18.94 16.55 9.93
N LEU A 259 18.47 15.32 10.07
CA LEU A 259 17.17 14.85 9.57
C LEU A 259 16.14 14.67 10.69
N ARG A 260 16.59 14.48 11.95
CA ARG A 260 15.73 14.05 13.07
C ARG A 260 14.49 14.92 13.33
N GLY A 261 14.52 16.19 12.94
CA GLY A 261 13.41 17.15 13.11
C GLY A 261 12.36 17.11 12.00
N LEU A 262 12.55 16.32 10.94
CA LEU A 262 11.57 16.17 9.86
C LEU A 262 10.28 15.55 10.37
N TYR A 263 9.14 16.08 9.95
CA TYR A 263 7.84 15.50 10.32
C TYR A 263 7.51 14.32 9.41
N VAL A 264 7.38 13.11 9.97
CA VAL A 264 7.19 11.86 9.23
C VAL A 264 5.84 11.25 9.54
N VAL A 265 5.07 10.98 8.48
CA VAL A 265 3.76 10.34 8.53
C VAL A 265 3.82 8.99 7.84
N LEU A 266 3.49 7.93 8.57
CA LEU A 266 3.30 6.61 7.97
C LEU A 266 1.96 6.58 7.24
N HIS A 267 1.98 6.26 5.96
CA HIS A 267 0.81 6.18 5.08
C HIS A 267 0.60 4.73 4.63
N THR A 268 -0.24 3.97 5.33
CA THR A 268 -0.29 2.50 5.22
C THR A 268 -1.67 1.95 4.82
N SER A 269 -1.70 0.83 4.11
CA SER A 269 -2.94 0.21 3.64
C SER A 269 -3.62 -0.70 4.65
N LEU A 270 -2.98 -1.10 5.75
CA LEU A 270 -3.65 -1.92 6.76
C LEU A 270 -4.49 -1.08 7.72
N SER A 271 -5.71 -1.56 7.97
CA SER A 271 -6.71 -0.90 8.80
C SER A 271 -7.03 -1.62 10.11
N GLY A 272 -6.47 -2.80 10.36
CA GLY A 272 -6.74 -3.58 11.57
C GLY A 272 -5.48 -4.26 12.05
N SER A 273 -5.12 -4.04 13.32
CA SER A 273 -3.92 -4.54 14.02
C SER A 273 -2.59 -3.84 13.73
N PHE A 274 -2.60 -2.51 13.59
CA PHE A 274 -1.35 -1.76 13.71
C PHE A 274 -1.00 -1.47 15.17
N ASN A 275 0.24 -1.79 15.53
CA ASN A 275 0.74 -1.67 16.87
C ASN A 275 1.18 -0.20 17.12
N GLU A 276 0.33 0.61 17.75
CA GLU A 276 0.66 1.99 18.16
C GLU A 276 2.01 2.07 18.91
N SER A 277 2.39 0.98 19.60
CA SER A 277 3.69 0.90 20.27
C SER A 277 4.87 0.93 19.29
N MET A 278 4.73 0.38 18.08
CA MET A 278 5.76 0.39 17.04
C MET A 278 5.90 1.77 16.40
N VAL A 279 4.79 2.46 16.14
CA VAL A 279 4.78 3.87 15.68
C VAL A 279 5.51 4.77 16.68
N LYS A 280 5.21 4.62 17.98
CA LYS A 280 5.89 5.34 19.06
C LYS A 280 7.37 4.98 19.17
N LYS A 281 7.72 3.70 19.02
CA LYS A 281 9.11 3.22 19.13
C LYS A 281 10.00 3.74 18.01
N VAL A 282 9.46 3.82 16.80
CA VAL A 282 10.19 4.29 15.61
C VAL A 282 10.23 5.82 15.55
N GLY A 283 9.31 6.50 16.24
CA GLY A 283 9.29 7.95 16.35
C GLY A 283 8.62 8.65 15.17
N CYS A 284 7.62 8.03 14.55
CA CYS A 284 6.78 8.72 13.55
C CYS A 284 5.92 9.78 14.25
N ASP A 285 5.66 10.90 13.59
CA ASP A 285 4.88 12.00 14.17
C ASP A 285 3.37 11.79 13.98
N ASN A 286 2.97 11.11 12.90
CA ASN A 286 1.58 10.76 12.65
C ASN A 286 1.45 9.45 11.85
N PHE A 287 0.24 8.93 11.76
CA PHE A 287 -0.10 7.78 10.92
C PHE A 287 -1.43 8.02 10.21
N LEU A 288 -1.53 7.52 8.99
CA LEU A 288 -2.70 7.70 8.15
C LEU A 288 -2.95 6.43 7.33
N SER A 289 -4.17 5.91 7.39
CA SER A 289 -4.58 4.86 6.46
C SER A 289 -4.71 5.44 5.05
N LYS A 290 -4.27 4.70 4.03
CA LYS A 290 -4.34 5.19 2.66
C LYS A 290 -5.79 5.50 2.22
N PHE A 291 -5.93 6.38 1.22
CA PHE A 291 -7.19 6.73 0.54
C PHE A 291 -8.21 7.46 1.41
N GLN A 292 -7.75 8.35 2.28
CA GLN A 292 -8.61 9.25 3.05
C GLN A 292 -8.26 10.71 2.72
N PRO A 293 -8.71 11.26 1.57
CA PRO A 293 -8.28 12.58 1.11
C PRO A 293 -8.47 13.68 2.16
N ASP A 294 -9.64 13.68 2.79
CA ASP A 294 -9.98 14.65 3.83
C ASP A 294 -9.10 14.52 5.07
N LYS A 295 -8.72 13.30 5.48
CA LYS A 295 -7.80 13.11 6.61
C LYS A 295 -6.36 13.44 6.24
N LEU A 296 -5.95 13.16 5.00
CA LEU A 296 -4.64 13.57 4.49
C LEU A 296 -4.47 15.09 4.61
N VAL A 297 -5.52 15.83 4.24
CA VAL A 297 -5.56 17.29 4.37
C VAL A 297 -5.54 17.73 5.84
N ASP A 298 -6.25 17.03 6.74
CA ASP A 298 -6.18 17.33 8.19
C ASP A 298 -4.76 17.21 8.73
N VAL A 299 -4.03 16.16 8.35
CA VAL A 299 -2.65 15.96 8.81
C VAL A 299 -1.72 17.08 8.30
N VAL A 300 -1.88 17.52 7.05
CA VAL A 300 -1.12 18.66 6.51
C VAL A 300 -1.45 19.94 7.29
N ARG A 301 -2.75 20.18 7.57
CA ARG A 301 -3.22 21.32 8.35
C ARG A 301 -2.64 21.31 9.77
N GLU A 302 -2.69 20.18 10.47
CA GLU A 302 -2.10 20.00 11.79
C GLU A 302 -0.61 20.33 11.78
N ARG A 303 0.13 19.85 10.77
CA ARG A 303 1.54 20.17 10.63
C ARG A 303 1.77 21.68 10.42
N LEU A 304 0.98 22.34 9.58
CA LEU A 304 1.08 23.78 9.35
C LEU A 304 0.81 24.63 10.59
N MET A 305 -0.04 24.15 11.50
CA MET A 305 -0.28 24.79 12.80
C MET A 305 0.92 24.62 13.74
N LEU A 306 1.54 23.44 13.77
CA LEU A 306 2.75 23.21 14.57
C LEU A 306 3.94 24.03 14.06
N ASP A 307 4.00 24.30 12.77
CA ASP A 307 5.03 25.14 12.13
C ASP A 307 4.94 26.63 12.54
N GLU A 308 3.85 27.06 13.19
CA GLU A 308 3.69 28.44 13.71
C GLU A 308 4.25 28.64 15.11
N VAL A 309 4.45 27.58 15.89
CA VAL A 309 4.96 27.70 17.25
C VAL A 309 6.48 27.75 17.17
N PRO A 310 7.15 28.88 17.48
CA PRO A 310 8.60 28.89 17.55
C PRO A 310 9.03 27.88 18.61
N ALA A 311 10.00 27.03 18.26
CA ALA A 311 10.67 26.14 19.21
C ALA A 311 11.36 26.91 20.34
#